data_AF-A0A4Y9PUK4-F1
#
_entry.id   AF-A0A4Y9PUK4-F1
#
_cell.length_a   1.000
_cell.length_b   1.000
_cell.length_c   1.000
_cell.angle_alpha   90.00
_cell.angle_beta   90.00
_cell.angle_gamma   90.00
#
_symmetry.space_group_name_H-M   'P 1'
#
loop_
_entity.id
_entity.type
_entity.pdbx_description
1 polymer ?
#
loop_
_entity_poly.entity_id
_entity_poly.type
_entity_poly.pdbx_seq_one_letter_code
_entity_poly.pdbx_strand_id
1 'polypeptide(L)' 'MRTKGQRVPRHGHAFVTVTARDANGFLHHFDEIEAPVGALHEALAILQLKSTAMEDAHREAHSA' A
#
# COMPACT_ATOMS: atom_id res chain seq x y z
N MET A 1 -21.51 21.73 19.04
CA MET A 1 -20.77 21.01 17.98
C MET A 1 -20.19 19.76 18.61
N ARG A 2 -20.78 18.56 18.40
CA ARG A 2 -20.22 17.32 18.95
C ARG A 2 -18.90 17.07 18.24
N THR A 3 -17.78 17.13 18.95
CA THR A 3 -16.49 16.63 18.47
C THR A 3 -16.69 15.18 18.07
N LYS A 4 -16.69 14.88 16.76
CA LYS A 4 -16.61 13.50 16.27
C LYS A 4 -15.39 12.90 16.96
N GLY A 5 -15.61 11.89 17.81
CA GLY A 5 -14.53 11.22 18.53
C GLY A 5 -13.45 10.81 17.53
N GLN A 6 -12.22 11.24 17.77
CA GLN A 6 -11.10 10.85 16.92
C GLN A 6 -10.95 9.34 17.00
N ARG A 7 -11.08 8.64 15.88
CA ARG A 7 -10.82 7.20 15.83
C ARG A 7 -9.33 6.99 16.05
N VAL A 8 -9.00 6.09 16.97
CA VAL A 8 -7.63 5.64 17.23
C VAL A 8 -7.55 4.15 16.90
N PRO A 9 -6.44 3.69 16.30
CA PRO A 9 -6.27 2.26 16.04
C PRO A 9 -6.13 1.50 17.36
N ARG A 10 -6.50 0.23 17.33
CA ARG A 10 -6.23 -0.71 18.42
C ARG A 10 -4.73 -0.82 18.66
N HIS A 11 -4.36 -1.17 19.89
CA HIS A 11 -2.96 -1.41 20.23
C HIS A 11 -2.34 -2.44 19.26
N GLY A 12 -1.15 -2.12 18.73
CA GLY A 12 -0.47 -2.95 17.74
C GLY A 12 -1.09 -2.94 16.33
N HIS A 13 -2.05 -2.07 16.05
CA HIS A 13 -2.68 -1.89 14.75
C HIS A 13 -2.41 -0.48 14.19
N ALA A 14 -2.60 -0.34 12.88
CA ALA A 14 -2.56 0.93 12.17
C ALA A 14 -3.78 1.04 11.24
N PHE A 15 -4.28 2.26 11.04
CA PHE A 15 -5.15 2.55 9.91
C PHE A 15 -4.28 2.69 8.67
N VAL A 16 -4.64 1.97 7.61
CA VAL A 16 -3.88 1.86 6.37
C VAL A 16 -4.81 2.20 5.22
N THR A 17 -4.29 2.98 4.28
CA THR A 17 -4.96 3.27 3.02
C THR A 17 -4.04 2.83 1.89
N VAL A 18 -4.58 2.10 0.94
CA VAL A 18 -3.82 1.59 -0.21
C VAL A 18 -4.22 2.38 -1.44
N THR A 19 -3.23 2.71 -2.27
CA THR A 19 -3.47 3.22 -3.62
C THR A 19 -2.65 2.40 -4.60
N ALA A 20 -3.21 2.14 -5.77
CA ALA A 20 -2.52 1.44 -6.85
C ALA A 20 -2.74 2.20 -8.15
N ARG A 21 -1.66 2.44 -8.90
CA ARG A 21 -1.76 2.96 -10.27
C ARG A 21 -1.52 1.82 -11.25
N ASP A 22 -2.44 1.62 -12.18
CA ASP A 22 -2.29 0.61 -13.22
C ASP A 22 -1.49 1.13 -14.44
N ALA A 23 -1.23 0.25 -15.40
CA ALA A 23 -0.46 0.57 -16.61
C ALA A 23 -1.15 1.59 -17.52
N ASN A 24 -2.48 1.76 -17.41
CA ASN A 24 -3.23 2.77 -18.16
C ASN A 24 -3.22 4.13 -17.45
N GLY A 25 -2.60 4.22 -16.27
CA GLY A 25 -2.48 5.45 -15.49
C GLY A 25 -3.64 5.70 -14.52
N PHE A 26 -4.64 4.80 -14.42
CA PHE A 26 -5.73 4.98 -13.47
C PHE A 26 -5.26 4.74 -12.04
N LEU A 27 -5.63 5.65 -11.13
CA LEU A 27 -5.35 5.53 -9.70
C LEU A 27 -6.57 4.94 -8.98
N HIS A 28 -6.37 3.76 -8.42
CA HIS A 28 -7.34 3.06 -7.58
C HIS A 28 -7.11 3.45 -6.12
N HIS A 29 -8.16 3.90 -5.44
CA HIS A 29 -8.14 4.19 -4.01
C HIS A 29 -8.97 3.16 -3.27
N PHE A 30 -8.38 2.54 -2.25
CA PHE A 30 -9.07 1.57 -1.42
C PHE A 30 -9.47 2.21 -0.09
N ASP A 31 -10.56 1.70 0.49
CA ASP A 31 -11.05 2.18 1.78
C ASP A 31 -10.00 2.01 2.88
N GLU A 32 -10.11 2.84 3.92
CA GLU A 32 -9.27 2.73 5.11
C GLU A 32 -9.53 1.39 5.82
N ILE A 33 -8.47 0.62 6.01
CA ILE A 33 -8.49 -0.65 6.74
C ILE A 33 -7.69 -0.53 8.02
N GLU A 34 -8.15 -1.17 9.09
CA GLU A 34 -7.36 -1.33 10.31
C GLU A 34 -6.60 -2.66 10.24
N ALA A 35 -5.28 -2.62 10.27
CA ALA A 35 -4.42 -3.79 10.08
C ALA A 35 -3.39 -3.92 11.22
N PRO A 36 -3.01 -5.15 11.62
CA PRO A 36 -1.89 -5.36 12.53
C PRO A 36 -0.59 -4.79 11.95
N VAL A 37 0.22 -4.12 12.78
CA VAL A 37 1.50 -3.50 12.34
C VAL A 37 2.46 -4.54 11.76
N GLY A 38 2.48 -5.77 12.29
CA GLY A 38 3.30 -6.86 11.74
C GLY A 38 2.91 -7.21 10.29
N ALA A 39 1.62 -7.34 10.01
CA ALA A 39 1.12 -7.62 8.66
C ALA A 39 1.43 -6.47 7.70
N LEU A 40 1.38 -5.22 8.18
CA LEU A 40 1.79 -4.05 7.40
C LEU A 40 3.28 -4.11 7.04
N HIS A 41 4.16 -4.47 7.99
CA HIS A 41 5.58 -4.64 7.70
C HIS A 41 5.84 -5.73 6.66
N GLU A 42 5.18 -6.88 6.77
CA GLU A 42 5.31 -7.96 5.79
C GLU A 42 4.85 -7.53 4.39
N ALA A 43 3.70 -6.84 4.31
CA ALA A 43 3.18 -6.32 3.05
C ALA A 43 4.15 -5.33 2.39
N LEU A 44 4.75 -4.42 3.17
CA LEU A 44 5.74 -3.47 2.66
C LEU A 44 7.01 -4.17 2.16
N ALA A 45 7.50 -5.18 2.89
CA ALA A 45 8.67 -5.95 2.45
C ALA A 45 8.40 -6.67 1.11
N ILE A 46 7.22 -7.27 0.95
CA ILE A 46 6.81 -7.91 -0.31
C ILE A 46 6.72 -6.89 -1.44
N LEU A 47 6.13 -5.71 -1.20
CA LEU A 47 6.03 -4.66 -2.22
C LEU A 47 7.41 -4.17 -2.67
N GLN A 48 8.35 -3.98 -1.73
CA GLN A 48 9.71 -3.57 -2.05
C GLN A 48 10.44 -4.62 -2.90
N LEU A 49 10.33 -5.90 -2.54
CA LEU A 49 10.92 -7.01 -3.32
C LEU A 49 10.32 -7.11 -4.74
N LYS A 50 9.02 -6.83 -4.89
CA LYS A 50 8.39 -6.83 -6.21
C LYS A 50 8.75 -5.59 -7.04
N SER A 51 9.05 -4.46 -6.40
CA SER A 51 9.50 -3.24 -7.11
C SER A 51 10.76 -3.50 -7.91
N THR A 52 11.76 -4.14 -7.31
CA THR A 52 13.02 -4.45 -8.01
C THR A 52 12.79 -5.39 -9.19
N ALA A 53 11.99 -6.45 -9.00
CA ALA A 53 11.66 -7.38 -10.08
C ALA A 53 10.85 -6.70 -11.20
N MET A 54 9.94 -5.78 -10.87
CA MET A 54 9.18 -5.01 -11.86
C MET A 54 10.04 -4.01 -12.62
N GLU A 55 10.97 -3.32 -11.94
CA GLU A 55 11.91 -2.40 -12.57
C GLU A 55 12.84 -3.11 -13.55
N ASP A 56 13.33 -4.30 -13.17
CA ASP A 56 14.17 -5.13 -14.05
C ASP A 56 13.38 -5.61 -15.27
N ALA A 57 12.16 -6.12 -15.09
CA ALA A 57 11.30 -6.53 -16.21
C ALA A 57 10.93 -5.35 -17.14
N HIS A 58 10.68 -4.17 -16.57
CA HIS A 58 10.41 -2.97 -17.36
C HIS A 58 11.64 -2.53 -18.17
N ARG A 59 12.84 -2.61 -17.59
CA ARG A 59 14.10 -2.30 -18.28
C ARG A 59 14.34 -3.25 -19.45
N GLU A 60 14.14 -4.54 -19.24
CA GLU A 60 14.28 -5.56 -20.30
C GLU A 60 13.35 -5.27 -21.48
N ALA A 61 12.07 -5.00 -21.22
CA ALA A 61 11.06 -4.67 -22.24
C ALA A 61 11.38 -3.41 -23.06
N HIS A 62 12.14 -2.46 -22.50
CA HIS A 62 12.49 -1.21 -23.18
C HIS A 62 13.82 -1.29 -23.96
N SER A 63 14.60 -2.35 -23.74
CA SER A 63 15.91 -2.61 -24.37
C SER A 63 15.86 -3.63 -25.51
N ALA A 64 14.70 -4.24 -25.77
CA ALA A 64 14.43 -5.17 -26.86
C ALA A 64 13.73 -4.48 -28.04
#